data_AF-A0A956DZ38-F1
#
_entry.id   AF-A0A956DZ38-F1
#
_cell.length_a   1.000
_cell.length_b   1.000
_cell.length_c   1.000
_cell.angle_alpha   90.00
_cell.angle_beta   90.00
_cell.angle_gamma   90.00
#
_symmetry.space_group_name_H-M   'P 1'
#
loop_
_entity.id
_entity.type
_entity.pdbx_description
1 polymer ?
#
loop_
_entity_poly.entity_id
_entity_poly.type
_entity_poly.pdbx_seq_one_letter_code
_entity_poly.pdbx_strand_id
1 'polypeptide(L)'
;MELLKPVGGLAPELRTPGRPRPERTFWAFWRDSSLHEMYLALDRADRLAGETAVRDRSLAHAYEEYAALRTLDPQGNPRRSAGIPERDFKGHTAVTLSHLALWEEDGVLTTTGRHLVHIGRLFGASSAPFRDAFARQALLAGRHYEFVKLVYEFQRDRPGTYATADEFAQALETSLEDEGLLRRLPNRRTTGSRRFFKAELTFWGVMLGIIRKRGRSYVVPGVGLDFDWPRILDLLAGSDVLG
;
A
#
# COMPACT_ATOMS: atom_id res chain seq x y z
N MET A 1 29.30 35.32 50.30
CA MET A 1 28.72 35.93 49.08
C MET A 1 29.40 35.28 47.90
N GLU A 2 28.89 34.13 47.49
CA GLU A 2 29.45 33.32 46.40
C GLU A 2 28.52 33.42 45.19
N LEU A 3 29.10 33.81 44.05
CA LEU A 3 28.42 34.01 42.77
C LEU A 3 28.01 32.65 42.16
N LEU A 4 26.71 32.38 42.13
CA LEU A 4 26.15 31.27 41.35
C LEU A 4 26.23 31.59 39.84
N LYS A 5 26.98 30.77 39.11
CA LYS A 5 26.99 30.75 37.63
C LYS A 5 25.66 30.16 37.11
N PRO A 6 25.13 30.63 35.98
CA PRO A 6 23.92 30.06 35.40
C PRO A 6 24.21 28.68 34.80
N VAL A 7 23.42 27.69 35.21
CA VAL A 7 23.39 26.34 34.61
C VAL A 7 22.81 26.47 33.21
N GLY A 8 23.63 26.11 32.22
CA GLY A 8 23.31 26.20 30.80
C GLY A 8 22.01 25.48 30.45
N GLY A 9 21.18 26.16 29.67
CA GLY A 9 20.00 25.56 29.04
C GLY A 9 20.41 24.39 28.16
N LEU A 10 19.86 23.22 28.44
CA LEU A 10 19.86 22.07 27.54
C LEU A 10 19.10 22.48 26.27
N ALA A 11 19.83 22.64 25.17
CA ALA A 11 19.23 22.70 23.85
C ALA A 11 18.40 21.42 23.62
N PRO A 12 17.23 21.51 22.95
CA PRO A 12 16.44 20.32 22.67
C PRO A 12 17.26 19.38 21.78
N GLU A 13 17.52 18.17 22.27
CA GLU A 13 18.14 17.11 21.49
C GLU A 13 17.33 16.90 20.21
N LEU A 14 17.92 17.29 19.07
CA LEU A 14 17.45 16.92 17.75
C LEU A 14 17.56 15.39 17.63
N ARG A 15 16.49 14.69 18.01
CA ARG A 15 16.38 13.23 17.86
C ARG A 15 16.63 12.88 16.41
N THR A 16 17.72 12.17 16.16
CA THR A 16 18.07 11.60 14.86
C THR A 16 16.90 10.75 14.35
N PRO A 17 16.52 10.83 13.07
CA PRO A 17 15.41 10.03 12.56
C PRO A 17 15.76 8.53 12.65
N GLY A 18 15.24 7.83 13.67
CA GLY A 18 15.37 6.38 13.77
C GLY A 18 14.93 5.64 12.49
N ARG A 19 15.55 4.49 12.23
CA ARG A 19 15.28 3.61 11.08
C ARG A 19 13.77 3.27 10.99
N PRO A 20 13.17 3.18 9.78
CA PRO A 20 11.80 2.67 9.63
C PRO A 20 11.64 1.36 10.39
N ARG A 21 10.48 1.17 11.00
CA ARG A 21 10.08 -0.05 11.72
C ARG A 21 9.00 -0.76 10.89
N PRO A 22 9.36 -1.57 9.87
CA PRO A 22 8.39 -2.28 9.03
C PRO A 22 7.35 -3.04 9.85
N GLU A 23 7.75 -3.55 11.03
CA GLU A 23 6.92 -4.29 11.98
C GLU A 23 5.78 -3.47 12.62
N ARG A 24 5.76 -2.14 12.43
CA ARG A 24 4.69 -1.23 12.91
C ARG A 24 4.12 -0.33 11.82
N THR A 25 4.48 -0.57 10.56
CA THR A 25 4.17 0.32 9.45
C THR A 25 3.18 -0.38 8.51
N PHE A 26 1.95 0.14 8.41
CA PHE A 26 0.86 -0.47 7.61
C PHE A 26 0.95 -0.19 6.10
N TRP A 27 2.05 0.41 5.62
CA TRP A 27 2.08 1.06 4.29
C TRP A 27 2.63 0.12 3.21
N ALA A 28 1.77 -0.29 2.28
CA ALA A 28 2.22 -0.72 0.96
C ALA A 28 2.58 0.54 0.16
N PHE A 29 3.82 0.62 -0.32
CA PHE A 29 4.30 1.76 -1.13
C PHE A 29 3.83 1.68 -2.58
N TRP A 30 2.61 1.21 -2.84
CA TRP A 30 2.13 0.77 -4.15
C TRP A 30 1.83 1.91 -5.16
N ARG A 31 2.26 3.13 -4.87
CA ARG A 31 1.82 4.38 -5.52
C ARG A 31 1.78 4.27 -7.04
N ASP A 32 0.57 4.40 -7.56
CA ASP A 32 0.23 4.50 -8.99
C ASP A 32 0.63 3.28 -9.86
N SER A 33 1.02 2.16 -9.22
CA SER A 33 1.26 0.87 -9.90
C SER A 33 -0.02 0.04 -9.92
N SER A 34 -0.33 -0.58 -11.05
CA SER A 34 -1.53 -1.43 -11.20
C SER A 34 -1.27 -2.90 -10.88
N LEU A 35 -2.34 -3.68 -10.69
CA LEU A 35 -2.24 -5.14 -10.57
C LEU A 35 -1.59 -5.78 -11.80
N HIS A 36 -1.81 -5.20 -12.99
CA HIS A 36 -1.19 -5.67 -14.22
C HIS A 36 0.33 -5.46 -14.19
N GLU A 37 0.79 -4.29 -13.74
CA GLU A 37 2.21 -3.98 -13.63
C GLU A 37 2.93 -4.85 -12.57
N MET A 38 2.25 -5.11 -11.44
CA MET A 38 2.75 -6.06 -10.44
C MET A 38 2.82 -7.48 -10.97
N TYR A 39 1.82 -7.92 -11.72
CA TYR A 39 1.84 -9.21 -12.39
C TYR A 39 3.02 -9.35 -13.35
N LEU A 40 3.29 -8.34 -14.19
CA LEU A 40 4.40 -8.39 -15.15
C LEU A 40 5.75 -8.54 -14.46
N ALA A 41 5.96 -7.84 -13.34
CA ALA A 41 7.18 -8.00 -12.55
C ALA A 41 7.31 -9.43 -11.99
N LEU A 42 6.22 -9.99 -11.43
CA LEU A 42 6.23 -11.34 -10.87
C LEU A 42 6.38 -12.42 -11.97
N ASP A 43 5.67 -12.31 -13.09
CA ASP A 43 5.77 -13.26 -14.20
C ASP A 43 7.17 -13.28 -14.79
N ARG A 44 7.81 -12.10 -14.90
CA ARG A 44 9.19 -12.01 -15.36
C ARG A 44 10.15 -12.63 -14.36
N ALA A 45 9.96 -12.40 -13.06
CA ALA A 45 10.79 -13.00 -12.02
C ALA A 45 10.72 -14.54 -12.06
N ASP A 46 9.52 -15.10 -12.26
CA ASP A 46 9.32 -16.54 -12.41
C ASP A 46 10.09 -17.12 -13.62
N ARG A 47 10.06 -16.41 -14.76
CA ARG A 47 10.77 -16.84 -15.98
C ARG A 47 12.29 -16.77 -15.86
N LEU A 48 12.79 -15.90 -14.99
CA LEU A 48 14.22 -15.71 -14.71
C LEU A 48 14.71 -16.57 -13.54
N ALA A 49 13.91 -17.54 -13.07
CA ALA A 49 14.28 -18.38 -11.94
C ALA A 49 15.64 -19.07 -12.17
N GLY A 50 16.57 -18.88 -11.23
CA GLY A 50 17.94 -19.40 -11.32
C GLY A 50 18.94 -18.50 -12.06
N GLU A 51 18.50 -17.37 -12.62
CA GLU A 51 19.38 -16.37 -13.22
C GLU A 51 19.86 -15.33 -12.19
N THR A 52 20.81 -14.47 -12.60
CA THR A 52 21.30 -13.35 -11.78
C THR A 52 20.49 -12.08 -12.02
N ALA A 53 20.49 -11.19 -11.02
CA ALA A 53 19.80 -9.89 -11.05
C ALA A 53 18.29 -9.99 -11.38
N VAL A 54 17.62 -11.03 -10.86
CA VAL A 54 16.20 -11.32 -11.13
C VAL A 54 15.33 -10.11 -10.81
N ARG A 55 15.47 -9.52 -9.62
CA ARG A 55 14.73 -8.32 -9.22
C ARG A 55 14.86 -7.17 -10.22
N ASP A 56 16.08 -6.74 -10.53
CA ASP A 56 16.32 -5.57 -11.37
C ASP A 56 15.80 -5.77 -12.78
N ARG A 57 16.02 -6.96 -13.35
CA ARG A 57 15.55 -7.32 -14.70
C ARG A 57 14.03 -7.44 -14.77
N SER A 58 13.40 -7.93 -13.72
CA SER A 58 11.94 -8.05 -13.64
C SER A 58 11.26 -6.70 -13.53
N LEU A 59 11.82 -5.81 -12.69
CA LEU A 59 11.35 -4.43 -12.55
C LEU A 59 11.60 -3.60 -13.81
N ALA A 60 12.75 -3.81 -14.49
CA ALA A 60 13.03 -3.17 -15.77
C ALA A 60 12.00 -3.56 -16.83
N HIS A 61 11.70 -4.86 -16.96
CA HIS A 61 10.69 -5.33 -17.89
C HIS A 61 9.31 -4.71 -17.61
N ALA A 62 8.84 -4.73 -16.36
CA ALA A 62 7.56 -4.12 -16.01
C ALA A 62 7.53 -2.61 -16.31
N TYR A 63 8.64 -1.91 -16.08
CA TYR A 63 8.75 -0.49 -16.42
C TYR A 63 8.75 -0.24 -17.94
N GLU A 64 9.41 -1.08 -18.73
CA GLU A 64 9.41 -0.98 -20.19
C GLU A 64 7.99 -1.10 -20.76
N GLU A 65 7.19 -2.06 -20.26
CA GLU A 65 5.78 -2.22 -20.63
C GLU A 65 4.94 -1.00 -20.20
N TYR A 66 5.17 -0.51 -18.99
CA TYR A 66 4.54 0.70 -18.44
C TYR A 66 4.84 1.94 -19.30
N ALA A 67 6.11 2.14 -19.65
CA ALA A 67 6.62 3.28 -20.40
C ALA A 67 6.13 3.25 -21.85
N ALA A 68 6.00 2.05 -22.41
CA ALA A 68 5.41 1.81 -23.72
C ALA A 68 3.87 1.86 -23.74
N LEU A 69 3.22 2.17 -22.61
CA LEU A 69 1.76 2.23 -22.47
C LEU A 69 1.03 0.92 -22.80
N ARG A 70 1.71 -0.22 -22.63
CA ARG A 70 1.15 -1.57 -22.87
C ARG A 70 0.53 -2.20 -21.61
N THR A 71 0.48 -1.45 -20.51
CA THR A 71 -0.13 -1.89 -19.26
C THR A 71 -1.52 -1.29 -19.06
N LEU A 72 -2.17 -1.65 -17.96
CA LEU A 72 -3.43 -1.06 -17.53
C LEU A 72 -3.17 -0.12 -16.36
N ASP A 73 -4.00 0.92 -16.23
CA ASP A 73 -4.04 1.76 -15.03
C ASP A 73 -4.63 0.98 -13.82
N PRO A 74 -4.55 1.51 -12.59
CA PRO A 74 -5.10 0.83 -11.42
C PRO A 74 -6.60 0.53 -11.53
N GLN A 75 -7.35 1.27 -12.36
CA GLN A 75 -8.78 1.07 -12.62
C GLN A 75 -9.05 0.01 -13.70
N GLY A 76 -8.01 -0.57 -14.31
CA GLY A 76 -8.11 -1.59 -15.34
C GLY A 76 -8.30 -1.03 -16.76
N ASN A 77 -8.15 0.29 -16.97
CA ASN A 77 -8.24 0.88 -18.31
C ASN A 77 -6.89 0.87 -19.01
N PRO A 78 -6.85 0.90 -20.36
CA PRO A 78 -5.62 1.09 -21.11
C PRO A 78 -4.89 2.37 -20.68
N ARG A 79 -3.58 2.24 -20.46
CA ARG A 79 -2.74 3.33 -19.97
C ARG A 79 -2.58 4.42 -21.04
N ARG A 80 -2.74 5.68 -20.63
CA ARG A 80 -2.65 6.84 -21.54
C ARG A 80 -1.39 7.69 -21.35
N SER A 81 -0.64 7.47 -20.28
CA SER A 81 0.56 8.26 -19.96
C SER A 81 1.49 7.55 -18.99
N ALA A 82 2.79 7.64 -19.20
CA ALA A 82 3.87 7.15 -18.33
C ALA A 82 4.45 8.27 -17.45
N GLY A 83 3.65 8.75 -16.48
CA GLY A 83 4.01 9.92 -15.66
C GLY A 83 4.95 9.65 -14.49
N ILE A 84 5.25 8.38 -14.17
CA ILE A 84 6.12 8.01 -13.04
C ILE A 84 7.55 7.79 -13.57
N PRO A 85 8.56 8.46 -13.00
CA PRO A 85 9.96 8.19 -13.32
C PRO A 85 10.33 6.74 -12.99
N GLU A 86 11.21 6.13 -13.79
CA GLU A 86 11.65 4.74 -13.64
C GLU A 86 12.05 4.37 -12.21
N ARG A 87 12.92 5.18 -11.59
CA ARG A 87 13.40 4.96 -10.23
C ARG A 87 12.25 4.81 -9.24
N ASP A 88 11.24 5.67 -9.36
CA ASP A 88 10.12 5.71 -8.43
C ASP A 88 9.16 4.54 -8.70
N PHE A 89 8.90 4.20 -9.98
CA PHE A 89 8.13 3.01 -10.36
C PHE A 89 8.75 1.72 -9.81
N LYS A 90 10.06 1.52 -10.06
CA LYS A 90 10.79 0.33 -9.61
C LYS A 90 10.82 0.26 -8.08
N GLY A 91 11.08 1.39 -7.42
CA GLY A 91 11.10 1.47 -5.96
C GLY A 91 9.76 1.12 -5.32
N HIS A 92 8.67 1.73 -5.78
CA HIS A 92 7.32 1.48 -5.29
C HIS A 92 6.87 0.03 -5.53
N THR A 93 7.09 -0.49 -6.74
CA THR A 93 6.74 -1.87 -7.09
C THR A 93 7.52 -2.83 -6.20
N ALA A 94 8.83 -2.64 -6.06
CA ALA A 94 9.65 -3.57 -5.28
C ALA A 94 9.28 -3.60 -3.80
N VAL A 95 9.11 -2.44 -3.19
CA VAL A 95 8.71 -2.35 -1.78
C VAL A 95 7.34 -2.98 -1.57
N THR A 96 6.41 -2.82 -2.51
CA THR A 96 5.08 -3.44 -2.41
C THR A 96 5.18 -4.96 -2.50
N LEU A 97 5.85 -5.51 -3.51
CA LEU A 97 5.98 -6.96 -3.67
C LEU A 97 6.71 -7.61 -2.48
N SER A 98 7.70 -6.94 -1.90
CA SER A 98 8.39 -7.40 -0.68
C SER A 98 7.49 -7.30 0.56
N HIS A 99 6.74 -6.20 0.73
CA HIS A 99 5.80 -6.04 1.84
C HIS A 99 4.71 -7.12 1.80
N LEU A 100 4.28 -7.50 0.60
CA LEU A 100 3.31 -8.58 0.40
C LEU A 100 3.94 -9.98 0.47
N ALA A 101 5.23 -10.12 0.78
CA ALA A 101 5.95 -11.40 0.80
C ALA A 101 5.75 -12.23 -0.48
N LEU A 102 5.65 -11.57 -1.63
CA LEU A 102 5.49 -12.22 -2.94
C LEU A 102 6.83 -12.65 -3.55
N TRP A 103 7.92 -12.05 -3.08
CA TRP A 103 9.28 -12.38 -3.47
C TRP A 103 10.28 -12.06 -2.36
N GLU A 104 11.49 -12.58 -2.49
CA GLU A 104 12.62 -12.31 -1.62
C GLU A 104 13.37 -11.03 -2.04
N GLU A 105 14.39 -10.63 -1.28
CA GLU A 105 15.16 -9.40 -1.52
C GLU A 105 15.82 -9.36 -2.91
N ASP A 106 16.23 -10.52 -3.43
CA ASP A 106 16.86 -10.72 -4.74
C ASP A 106 15.85 -10.87 -5.90
N GLY A 107 14.55 -10.87 -5.58
CA GLY A 107 13.44 -11.00 -6.53
C GLY A 107 13.02 -12.44 -6.81
N VAL A 108 13.61 -13.45 -6.15
CA VAL A 108 13.14 -14.83 -6.25
C VAL A 108 11.74 -14.95 -5.66
N LEU A 109 10.81 -15.56 -6.39
CA LEU A 109 9.43 -15.68 -5.95
C LEU A 109 9.28 -16.62 -4.75
N THR A 110 8.45 -16.21 -3.79
CA THR A 110 7.97 -17.10 -2.73
C THR A 110 6.95 -18.09 -3.28
N THR A 111 6.56 -19.09 -2.48
CA THR A 111 5.45 -20.00 -2.86
C THR A 111 4.17 -19.23 -3.20
N THR A 112 3.84 -18.21 -2.39
CA THR A 112 2.68 -17.35 -2.65
C THR A 112 2.83 -16.52 -3.91
N GLY A 113 4.03 -15.97 -4.16
CA GLY A 113 4.34 -15.27 -5.41
C GLY A 113 4.14 -16.14 -6.65
N ARG A 114 4.67 -17.37 -6.63
CA ARG A 114 4.49 -18.35 -7.72
C ARG A 114 3.03 -18.72 -7.93
N HIS A 115 2.29 -18.94 -6.84
CA HIS A 115 0.85 -19.22 -6.93
C HIS A 115 0.08 -18.06 -7.57
N LEU A 116 0.39 -16.82 -7.20
CA LEU A 116 -0.23 -15.64 -7.80
C LEU A 116 0.11 -15.51 -9.30
N VAL A 117 1.35 -15.77 -9.71
CA VAL A 117 1.74 -15.84 -11.13
C VAL A 117 0.96 -16.92 -11.87
N HIS A 118 0.79 -18.10 -11.27
CA HIS A 118 0.01 -19.19 -11.86
C HIS A 118 -1.45 -18.77 -12.12
N ILE A 119 -2.11 -18.18 -11.13
CA ILE A 119 -3.47 -17.61 -11.28
C ILE A 119 -3.48 -16.57 -12.41
N GLY A 120 -2.50 -15.67 -12.43
CA GLY A 120 -2.40 -14.61 -13.44
C GLY A 120 -2.21 -15.16 -14.86
N ARG A 121 -1.45 -16.25 -15.03
CA ARG A 121 -1.30 -16.94 -16.33
C ARG A 121 -2.58 -17.63 -16.79
N LEU A 122 -3.33 -18.22 -15.86
CA LEU A 122 -4.58 -18.95 -16.17
C LEU A 122 -5.75 -18.03 -16.50
N PHE A 123 -5.93 -16.96 -15.71
CA PHE A 123 -7.12 -16.12 -15.76
C PHE A 123 -6.86 -14.69 -16.25
N GLY A 124 -5.60 -14.25 -16.26
CA GLY A 124 -5.19 -12.89 -16.54
C GLY A 124 -5.09 -12.02 -15.29
N ALA A 125 -4.19 -11.02 -15.33
CA ALA A 125 -3.91 -10.10 -14.22
C ALA A 125 -5.07 -9.15 -13.85
N SER A 126 -6.08 -9.03 -14.71
CA SER A 126 -7.28 -8.22 -14.49
C SER A 126 -8.48 -9.05 -14.02
N SER A 127 -8.30 -10.36 -13.84
CA SER A 127 -9.38 -11.27 -13.46
C SER A 127 -9.73 -11.16 -11.98
N ALA A 128 -10.97 -11.52 -11.64
CA ALA A 128 -11.39 -11.60 -10.24
C ALA A 128 -10.51 -12.59 -9.44
N PRO A 129 -10.20 -13.82 -9.92
CA PRO A 129 -9.30 -14.72 -9.18
C PRO A 129 -7.93 -14.11 -8.85
N PHE A 130 -7.31 -13.41 -9.80
CA PHE A 130 -6.02 -12.75 -9.56
C PHE A 130 -6.15 -11.64 -8.52
N ARG A 131 -7.17 -10.78 -8.68
CA ARG A 131 -7.45 -9.69 -7.75
C ARG A 131 -7.71 -10.21 -6.33
N ASP A 132 -8.47 -11.28 -6.20
CA ASP A 132 -8.84 -11.89 -4.92
C ASP A 132 -7.62 -12.47 -4.21
N ALA A 133 -6.78 -13.22 -4.94
CA ALA A 133 -5.53 -13.75 -4.42
C ALA A 133 -4.58 -12.64 -3.97
N PHE A 134 -4.46 -11.57 -4.76
CA PHE A 134 -3.67 -10.39 -4.39
C PHE A 134 -4.26 -9.68 -3.16
N ALA A 135 -5.58 -9.49 -3.12
CA ALA A 135 -6.28 -8.82 -2.03
C ALA A 135 -6.13 -9.58 -0.70
N ARG A 136 -6.26 -10.90 -0.73
CA ARG A 136 -5.99 -11.76 0.42
C ARG A 136 -4.56 -11.58 0.92
N GLN A 137 -3.58 -11.56 0.02
CA GLN A 137 -2.19 -11.36 0.40
C GLN A 137 -1.94 -9.97 1.01
N ALA A 138 -2.56 -8.93 0.46
CA ALA A 138 -2.52 -7.58 1.04
C ALA A 138 -3.14 -7.53 2.44
N LEU A 139 -4.28 -8.17 2.64
CA LEU A 139 -4.95 -8.21 3.94
C LEU A 139 -4.10 -8.92 5.01
N LEU A 140 -3.46 -10.04 4.65
CA LEU A 140 -2.71 -10.88 5.58
C LEU A 140 -1.23 -10.47 5.71
N ALA A 141 -0.43 -10.65 4.66
CA ALA A 141 1.01 -10.37 4.72
C ALA A 141 1.29 -8.86 4.72
N GLY A 142 0.50 -8.10 3.96
CA GLY A 142 0.56 -6.63 3.96
C GLY A 142 -0.09 -5.96 5.17
N ARG A 143 -0.70 -6.75 6.07
CA ARG A 143 -1.34 -6.29 7.31
C ARG A 143 -2.42 -5.22 7.12
N HIS A 144 -3.04 -5.20 5.94
CA HIS A 144 -4.11 -4.27 5.66
C HIS A 144 -5.37 -4.61 6.45
N TYR A 145 -5.55 -5.86 6.91
CA TYR A 145 -6.69 -6.20 7.77
C TYR A 145 -6.60 -5.51 9.14
N GLU A 146 -5.43 -5.50 9.78
CA GLU A 146 -5.20 -4.76 11.01
C GLU A 146 -5.46 -3.27 10.81
N PHE A 147 -5.00 -2.73 9.68
CA PHE A 147 -5.19 -1.31 9.40
C PHE A 147 -6.67 -0.99 9.13
N VAL A 148 -7.40 -1.83 8.40
CA VAL A 148 -8.85 -1.68 8.21
C VAL A 148 -9.59 -1.69 9.55
N LYS A 149 -9.27 -2.61 10.46
CA LYS A 149 -9.87 -2.64 11.80
C LYS A 149 -9.62 -1.35 12.57
N LEU A 150 -8.40 -0.84 12.54
CA LEU A 150 -8.05 0.42 13.19
C LEU A 150 -8.87 1.58 12.63
N VAL A 151 -8.95 1.71 11.30
CA VAL A 151 -9.75 2.77 10.67
C VAL A 151 -11.23 2.62 11.01
N TYR A 152 -11.74 1.40 11.05
CA TYR A 152 -13.11 1.11 11.44
C TYR A 152 -13.41 1.53 12.89
N GLU A 153 -12.53 1.20 13.83
CA GLU A 153 -12.65 1.62 15.24
C GLU A 153 -12.59 3.15 15.36
N PHE A 154 -11.65 3.78 14.66
CA PHE A 154 -11.52 5.24 14.61
C PHE A 154 -12.81 5.94 14.19
N GLN A 155 -13.46 5.45 13.12
CA GLN A 155 -14.69 6.05 12.59
C GLN A 155 -15.93 5.73 13.45
N ARG A 156 -16.01 4.51 14.01
CA ARG A 156 -17.14 4.06 14.86
C ARG A 156 -17.30 4.93 16.10
N ASP A 157 -16.19 5.34 16.70
CA ASP A 157 -16.21 6.11 17.95
C ASP A 157 -16.42 7.62 17.71
N ARG A 158 -16.56 8.05 16.44
CA ARG A 158 -16.67 9.46 16.03
C ARG A 158 -17.75 9.70 14.95
N PRO A 159 -18.98 9.19 15.11
CA PRO A 159 -20.02 9.38 14.11
C PRO A 159 -20.37 10.87 13.95
N GLY A 160 -20.61 11.31 12.71
CA GLY A 160 -21.03 12.68 12.40
C GLY A 160 -19.94 13.76 12.49
N THR A 161 -18.68 13.40 12.78
CA THR A 161 -17.61 14.38 13.04
C THR A 161 -16.94 14.98 11.80
N TYR A 162 -17.10 14.36 10.62
CA TYR A 162 -16.45 14.79 9.38
C TYR A 162 -17.50 14.99 8.28
N ALA A 163 -17.58 16.20 7.73
CA ALA A 163 -18.48 16.56 6.64
C ALA A 163 -17.88 16.25 5.26
N THR A 164 -16.54 16.20 5.16
CA THR A 164 -15.83 15.99 3.90
C THR A 164 -14.81 14.85 3.96
N ALA A 165 -14.45 14.33 2.78
CA ALA A 165 -13.39 13.32 2.66
C ALA A 165 -12.03 13.82 3.16
N ASP A 166 -11.76 15.11 3.01
CA ASP A 166 -10.51 15.73 3.45
C ASP A 166 -10.46 15.88 4.97
N GLU A 167 -11.57 16.24 5.61
CA GLU A 167 -11.69 16.28 7.06
C GLU A 167 -11.49 14.89 7.66
N PHE A 168 -12.13 13.87 7.09
CA PHE A 168 -11.93 12.48 7.53
C PHE A 168 -10.46 12.05 7.40
N ALA A 169 -9.83 12.32 6.25
CA ALA A 169 -8.43 11.98 6.01
C ALA A 169 -7.50 12.67 7.02
N GLN A 170 -7.73 13.96 7.27
CA GLN A 170 -6.93 14.75 8.20
C GLN A 170 -7.10 14.27 9.64
N ALA A 171 -8.33 13.95 10.05
CA ALA A 171 -8.62 13.46 11.39
C ALA A 171 -8.01 12.06 11.63
N LEU A 172 -8.11 11.16 10.65
CA LEU A 172 -7.49 9.84 10.73
C LEU A 172 -5.97 9.93 10.78
N GLU A 173 -5.34 10.76 9.94
CA GLU A 173 -3.89 10.95 9.96
C GLU A 173 -3.41 11.49 11.31
N THR A 174 -4.12 12.46 11.90
CA THR A 174 -3.79 12.96 13.24
C THR A 174 -3.90 11.84 14.29
N SER A 175 -4.96 11.02 14.27
CA SER A 175 -5.09 9.89 15.21
C SER A 175 -3.93 8.90 15.08
N LEU A 176 -3.58 8.55 13.84
CA LEU A 176 -2.46 7.62 13.57
C LEU A 176 -1.11 8.20 14.01
N GLU A 177 -0.92 9.52 13.92
CA GLU A 177 0.28 10.20 14.41
C GLU A 177 0.35 10.20 15.94
N ASP A 178 -0.76 10.53 16.59
CA ASP A 178 -0.86 10.58 18.06
C ASP A 178 -0.64 9.19 18.67
N GLU A 179 -1.10 8.13 18.00
CA GLU A 179 -0.88 6.72 18.38
C GLU A 179 0.52 6.20 17.99
N GLY A 180 1.33 7.02 17.32
CA GLY A 180 2.70 6.67 16.90
C GLY A 180 2.78 5.66 15.76
N LEU A 181 1.69 5.46 15.02
CA LEU A 181 1.56 4.55 13.88
C LEU A 181 1.89 5.21 12.54
N LEU A 182 1.89 6.54 12.50
CA LEU A 182 2.36 7.33 11.37
C LEU A 182 3.48 8.27 11.82
N ARG A 183 4.65 8.18 11.18
CA ARG A 183 5.79 9.07 11.45
C ARG A 183 5.94 10.12 10.36
N ARG A 184 5.69 11.39 10.68
CA ARG A 184 6.06 12.51 9.81
C ARG A 184 7.57 12.70 9.79
N LEU A 185 8.14 12.87 8.59
CA LEU A 185 9.52 13.35 8.43
C LEU A 185 9.56 14.85 8.77
N PRO A 186 10.43 15.31 9.69
CA PRO A 186 10.39 16.67 10.24
C PRO A 186 10.56 17.80 9.21
N ASN A 187 11.11 17.52 8.02
CA ASN A 187 11.37 18.51 6.97
C ASN A 187 10.54 18.30 5.69
N ARG A 188 9.50 17.46 5.72
CA ARG A 188 8.63 17.31 4.56
C ARG A 188 7.79 18.57 4.44
N ARG A 189 8.06 19.41 3.43
CA ARG A 189 7.13 20.48 3.00
C ARG A 189 5.73 19.88 2.97
N THR A 190 4.78 20.53 3.63
CA THR A 190 3.36 20.18 3.75
C THR A 190 2.62 20.29 2.41
N THR A 191 3.20 19.76 1.34
CA THR A 191 2.48 19.48 0.09
C THR A 191 1.73 18.16 0.22
N GLY A 192 0.71 18.19 1.08
CA GLY A 192 -0.48 17.32 1.02
C GLY A 192 -0.45 16.05 1.87
N SER A 193 -0.89 16.16 3.14
CA SER A 193 -1.52 15.06 3.90
C SER A 193 -2.46 14.24 3.01
N ARG A 194 -3.34 14.93 2.25
CA ARG A 194 -4.20 14.42 1.17
C ARG A 194 -3.64 13.29 0.29
N ARG A 195 -2.33 13.24 0.00
CA ARG A 195 -1.79 12.26 -0.96
C ARG A 195 -1.72 10.85 -0.41
N PHE A 196 -1.52 10.72 0.88
CA PHE A 196 -1.27 9.43 1.47
C PHE A 196 -2.56 8.63 1.61
N PHE A 197 -3.54 9.17 2.33
CA PHE A 197 -4.82 8.51 2.50
C PHE A 197 -5.54 8.30 1.15
N LYS A 198 -5.40 9.25 0.20
CA LYS A 198 -5.93 9.09 -1.17
C LYS A 198 -5.34 7.90 -1.91
N ALA A 199 -4.05 7.59 -1.69
CA ALA A 199 -3.49 6.34 -2.19
C ALA A 199 -4.31 5.20 -1.58
N GLU A 200 -4.37 5.06 -0.27
CA GLU A 200 -4.97 3.87 0.35
C GLU A 200 -6.46 3.67 0.00
N LEU A 201 -7.22 4.75 -0.21
CA LEU A 201 -8.58 4.65 -0.77
C LEU A 201 -8.61 4.01 -2.17
N THR A 202 -7.66 4.37 -3.03
CA THR A 202 -7.52 3.77 -4.35
C THR A 202 -7.07 2.31 -4.23
N PHE A 203 -6.20 1.98 -3.27
CA PHE A 203 -5.77 0.60 -3.03
C PHE A 203 -6.96 -0.25 -2.67
N TRP A 204 -7.64 0.13 -1.60
CA TRP A 204 -8.75 -0.61 -1.02
C TRP A 204 -9.95 -0.64 -1.94
N GLY A 205 -10.26 0.49 -2.60
CA GLY A 205 -11.44 0.61 -3.43
C GLY A 205 -11.28 0.00 -4.81
N VAL A 206 -10.12 0.20 -5.44
CA VAL A 206 -9.89 -0.18 -6.85
C VAL A 206 -9.10 -1.46 -6.96
N MET A 207 -7.97 -1.59 -6.26
CA MET A 207 -7.15 -2.81 -6.36
C MET A 207 -7.72 -3.96 -5.55
N LEU A 208 -8.10 -3.75 -4.28
CA LEU A 208 -8.58 -4.85 -3.43
C LEU A 208 -10.09 -5.05 -3.52
N GLY A 209 -10.86 -3.97 -3.69
CA GLY A 209 -12.32 -4.01 -3.74
C GLY A 209 -12.98 -4.27 -2.40
N ILE A 210 -12.41 -3.72 -1.32
CA ILE A 210 -12.85 -3.94 0.05
C ILE A 210 -13.54 -2.72 0.68
N ILE A 211 -13.64 -1.62 -0.06
CA ILE A 211 -14.46 -0.46 0.31
C ILE A 211 -15.40 -0.08 -0.83
N ARG A 212 -16.60 0.35 -0.48
CA ARG A 212 -17.63 0.73 -1.44
C ARG A 212 -17.55 2.21 -1.76
N LYS A 213 -17.71 2.52 -3.04
CA LYS A 213 -17.81 3.92 -3.50
C LYS A 213 -19.26 4.38 -3.40
N ARG A 214 -19.50 5.53 -2.78
CA ARG A 214 -20.81 6.19 -2.75
C ARG A 214 -20.75 7.46 -3.58
N GLY A 215 -21.44 7.43 -4.74
CA GLY A 215 -21.33 8.49 -5.73
C GLY A 215 -19.89 8.64 -6.24
N ARG A 216 -19.27 9.80 -6.01
CA ARG A 216 -17.90 10.09 -6.48
C ARG A 216 -16.81 9.81 -5.45
N SER A 217 -17.16 9.45 -4.21
CA SER A 217 -16.21 9.33 -3.08
C SER A 217 -16.25 7.93 -2.46
N TYR A 218 -15.11 7.49 -1.92
CA TYR A 218 -15.04 6.32 -1.02
C TYR A 218 -15.33 6.70 0.43
N VAL A 219 -15.18 7.99 0.78
CA VAL A 219 -15.55 8.51 2.09
C VAL A 219 -16.98 9.04 2.04
N VAL A 220 -17.80 8.54 2.96
CA VAL A 220 -19.19 8.91 3.19
C VAL A 220 -19.24 9.99 4.28
N PRO A 221 -19.79 11.19 4.00
CA PRO A 221 -19.95 12.24 5.00
C PRO A 221 -20.65 11.73 6.26
N GLY A 222 -20.11 12.08 7.43
CA GLY A 222 -20.60 11.69 8.75
C GLY A 222 -20.39 10.21 9.13
N VAL A 223 -19.89 9.37 8.23
CA VAL A 223 -19.73 7.92 8.46
C VAL A 223 -18.29 7.43 8.29
N GLY A 224 -17.53 7.95 7.31
CA GLY A 224 -16.17 7.52 7.04
C GLY A 224 -16.12 6.54 5.87
N LEU A 225 -15.45 5.40 6.02
CA LEU A 225 -15.39 4.38 4.96
C LEU A 225 -16.50 3.34 5.10
N ASP A 226 -17.11 2.98 3.97
CA ASP A 226 -18.03 1.84 3.86
C ASP A 226 -17.22 0.59 3.51
N PHE A 227 -16.67 -0.07 4.53
CA PHE A 227 -15.95 -1.34 4.36
C PHE A 227 -16.92 -2.47 3.98
N ASP A 228 -16.56 -3.23 2.95
CA ASP A 228 -17.29 -4.41 2.53
C ASP A 228 -16.89 -5.60 3.42
N TRP A 229 -17.42 -5.62 4.65
CA TRP A 229 -17.12 -6.69 5.61
C TRP A 229 -17.40 -8.10 5.09
N PRO A 230 -18.56 -8.39 4.44
CA PRO A 230 -18.78 -9.70 3.83
C PRO A 230 -17.65 -10.09 2.87
N ARG A 231 -17.26 -9.17 1.97
CA ARG A 231 -16.16 -9.40 1.03
C ARG A 231 -14.80 -9.61 1.71
N ILE A 232 -14.49 -8.80 2.72
CA ILE A 232 -13.25 -8.94 3.50
C ILE A 232 -13.22 -10.31 4.17
N LEU A 233 -14.33 -10.72 4.79
CA LEU A 233 -14.43 -12.02 5.45
C LEU A 233 -14.33 -13.17 4.44
N ASP A 234 -14.94 -13.06 3.25
CA ASP A 234 -14.80 -14.07 2.19
C ASP A 234 -13.34 -14.22 1.74
N LEU A 235 -12.62 -13.09 1.57
CA LEU A 235 -11.20 -13.09 1.22
C LEU A 235 -10.32 -13.74 2.31
N LEU A 236 -10.69 -13.59 3.58
CA LEU A 236 -9.96 -14.16 4.72
C LEU A 236 -10.33 -15.63 4.99
N ALA A 237 -11.60 -16.00 4.77
CA ALA A 237 -12.14 -17.34 4.96
C ALA A 237 -11.69 -18.32 3.88
N GLY A 238 -11.19 -17.82 2.74
CA GLY A 238 -10.56 -18.63 1.71
C GLY A 238 -9.27 -19.30 2.19
N SER A 239 -9.40 -20.38 2.97
CA SER A 239 -8.37 -21.40 3.22
C SER A 239 -8.96 -22.57 4.04
N ASP A 240 -9.51 -23.57 3.35
CA ASP A 240 -9.66 -24.96 3.84
C ASP A 240 -9.42 -26.00 2.73
N VAL A 241 -8.70 -25.60 1.67
CA VAL A 241 -8.04 -26.54 0.78
C VAL A 241 -6.61 -26.02 0.72
N LEU A 242 -5.67 -26.74 1.34
CA LEU A 242 -4.20 -26.69 1.20
C LEU A 242 -3.56 -27.14 2.53
N GLY A 243 -3.87 -28.38 2.92
CA GLY A 243 -2.90 -29.25 3.61
C GLY A 243 -2.05 -29.98 2.58
#